data_AF-A0A3N7GUZ8-F1
#
_entry.id   AF-A0A3N7GUZ8-F1
#
_cell.length_a   1.000
_cell.length_b   1.000
_cell.length_c   1.000
_cell.angle_alpha   90.00
_cell.angle_beta   90.00
_cell.angle_gamma   90.00
#
_symmetry.space_group_name_H-M   'P 1'
#
loop_
_entity.id
_entity.type
_entity.pdbx_description
1 polymer ?
#
loop_
_entity_poly.entity_id
_entity_poly.type
_entity_poly.pdbx_seq_one_letter_code
_entity_poly.pdbx_strand_id
1 'polypeptide(L)'
;IYKRSYCVSDFRNDYNAYGGNAYGLANILSQTAVLKPKMKNRKLKNLFYTGQLTVPGPGVPPSIISGKIAAEQLARTIKKTKDETTV
;
A
#
# COMPACT_ATOMS: atom_id res chain seq x y z
N ILE A 1 38.04 -3.97 -1.22
CA ILE A 1 36.77 -4.07 -1.98
C ILE A 1 35.69 -4.52 -1.01
N TYR A 2 34.60 -3.77 -0.85
CA TYR A 2 33.47 -4.13 0.02
C TYR A 2 32.40 -4.90 -0.77
N LYS A 3 31.86 -5.98 -0.21
CA LYS A 3 30.82 -6.82 -0.83
C LYS A 3 29.79 -7.20 0.23
N ARG A 4 28.51 -6.98 -0.06
CA ARG A 4 27.37 -7.39 0.79
C ARG A 4 26.33 -8.10 -0.07
N SER A 5 25.78 -9.20 0.44
CA SER A 5 24.60 -9.86 -0.12
C SER A 5 23.33 -9.27 0.48
N TYR A 6 22.28 -9.17 -0.33
CA TYR A 6 20.97 -8.69 0.10
C TYR A 6 19.89 -9.54 -0.57
N CYS A 7 19.04 -10.17 0.24
CA CYS A 7 18.10 -11.19 -0.19
C CYS A 7 16.78 -11.12 0.60
N VAL A 8 15.92 -12.11 0.39
CA VAL A 8 14.55 -12.21 0.93
C VAL A 8 14.47 -11.95 2.44
N SER A 9 15.43 -12.42 3.23
CA SER A 9 15.49 -12.19 4.69
C SER A 9 15.70 -10.71 5.03
N ASP A 10 16.54 -10.00 4.27
CA ASP A 10 16.80 -8.59 4.49
C ASP A 10 15.54 -7.76 4.19
N PHE A 11 14.80 -8.06 3.13
CA PHE A 11 13.52 -7.40 2.86
C PHE A 11 12.48 -7.60 3.98
N ARG A 12 12.44 -8.79 4.59
CA ARG A 12 11.55 -9.06 5.75
C ARG A 12 11.94 -8.21 6.95
N ASN A 13 13.23 -8.12 7.26
CA ASN A 13 13.73 -7.43 8.43
C ASN A 13 13.72 -5.90 8.28
N ASP A 14 14.18 -5.40 7.14
CA ASP A 14 14.39 -3.96 6.94
C ASP A 14 13.08 -3.23 6.60
N TYR A 15 12.13 -3.90 5.94
CA TYR A 15 10.89 -3.29 5.44
C TYR A 15 9.60 -3.91 5.95
N ASN A 16 9.67 -4.88 6.87
CA ASN A 16 8.51 -5.69 7.28
C ASN A 16 7.80 -6.32 6.08
N ALA A 17 8.54 -6.65 5.01
CA ALA A 17 7.95 -7.14 3.78
C ALA A 17 7.49 -8.58 3.96
N TYR A 18 6.18 -8.82 3.94
CA TYR A 18 5.61 -10.16 4.05
C TYR A 18 6.22 -11.11 3.01
N GLY A 19 6.73 -12.26 3.46
CA GLY A 19 7.37 -13.22 2.54
C GLY A 19 8.66 -12.70 1.88
N GLY A 20 9.18 -11.54 2.28
CA GLY A 20 10.36 -10.89 1.69
C GLY A 20 10.09 -10.34 0.29
N ASN A 21 8.86 -9.88 0.05
CA ASN A 21 8.47 -9.31 -1.23
C ASN A 21 9.22 -7.99 -1.49
N ALA A 22 9.77 -7.85 -2.69
CA ALA A 22 10.44 -6.62 -3.13
C ALA A 22 9.57 -5.76 -4.07
N TYR A 23 8.58 -6.39 -4.73
CA TYR A 23 7.77 -5.80 -5.80
C TYR A 23 6.26 -5.92 -5.53
N GLY A 24 5.85 -6.11 -4.28
CA GLY A 24 4.43 -6.16 -3.91
C GLY A 24 3.66 -7.36 -4.48
N LEU A 25 2.40 -7.14 -4.87
CA LEU A 25 1.49 -8.18 -5.38
C LEU A 25 1.93 -8.70 -6.76
N ALA A 26 1.70 -9.98 -7.01
CA ALA A 26 2.02 -10.60 -8.30
C ALA A 26 1.13 -10.05 -9.43
N ASN A 27 1.70 -9.88 -10.62
CA ASN A 27 0.97 -9.42 -11.81
C ASN A 27 0.21 -10.56 -12.50
N ILE A 28 -0.67 -11.24 -11.76
CA ILE A 28 -1.59 -12.25 -12.33
C ILE A 28 -2.91 -11.58 -12.71
N LEU A 29 -3.59 -12.10 -13.74
CA LEU A 29 -4.83 -11.51 -14.27
C LEU A 29 -5.87 -11.24 -13.18
N SER A 30 -6.02 -12.15 -12.22
CA SER A 30 -6.93 -12.02 -11.08
C SER A 30 -6.55 -10.94 -10.05
N GLN A 31 -5.36 -10.35 -10.14
CA GLN A 31 -4.88 -9.25 -9.29
C GLN A 31 -4.71 -7.93 -10.06
N THR A 32 -5.20 -7.86 -11.29
CA THR A 32 -5.16 -6.66 -12.13
C THR A 32 -6.40 -5.76 -11.97
N ALA A 33 -6.23 -4.48 -12.30
CA ALA A 33 -7.28 -3.47 -12.39
C ALA A 33 -8.27 -3.49 -11.20
N VAL A 34 -9.52 -3.86 -11.45
CA VAL A 34 -10.63 -3.82 -10.48
C VAL A 34 -10.55 -4.87 -9.38
N LEU A 35 -9.76 -5.94 -9.59
CA LEU A 35 -9.61 -7.05 -8.65
C LEU A 35 -8.46 -6.84 -7.66
N LYS A 36 -7.66 -5.78 -7.86
CA LYS A 36 -6.62 -5.39 -6.91
C LYS A 36 -7.24 -4.95 -5.56
N PRO A 37 -6.58 -5.24 -4.41
CA PRO A 37 -7.06 -4.76 -3.12
C PRO A 37 -7.32 -3.26 -3.10
N LYS A 38 -8.52 -2.91 -2.62
CA LYS A 38 -8.97 -1.51 -2.55
C LYS A 38 -8.21 -0.77 -1.45
N MET A 39 -7.98 0.52 -1.71
CA MET A 39 -7.38 1.45 -0.76
C MET A 39 -8.22 1.65 0.50
N LYS A 40 -9.55 1.68 0.39
CA LYS A 40 -10.44 1.84 1.55
C LYS A 40 -10.75 0.49 2.20
N ASN A 41 -10.62 0.42 3.53
CA ASN A 41 -11.00 -0.78 4.27
C ASN A 41 -12.53 -1.00 4.21
N ARG A 42 -12.95 -2.28 4.04
CA ARG A 42 -14.37 -2.65 3.93
C ARG A 42 -15.12 -2.64 5.26
N LYS A 43 -14.42 -2.93 6.36
CA LYS A 43 -14.97 -3.04 7.72
C LYS A 43 -14.82 -1.71 8.48
N LEU A 44 -13.69 -1.04 8.36
CA LEU A 44 -13.37 0.22 9.03
C LEU A 44 -13.50 1.38 8.05
N LYS A 45 -14.52 2.23 8.23
CA LYS A 45 -14.85 3.32 7.28
C LYS A 45 -13.80 4.43 7.24
N ASN A 46 -13.02 4.52 8.31
CA ASN A 46 -12.04 5.56 8.64
C ASN A 46 -10.59 5.05 8.47
N LEU A 47 -10.37 3.91 7.79
CA LEU A 47 -9.05 3.33 7.54
C LEU A 47 -8.75 3.23 6.04
N PHE A 48 -7.59 3.74 5.66
CA PHE A 48 -7.09 3.74 4.28
C PHE A 48 -5.70 3.13 4.20
N TYR A 49 -5.46 2.34 3.15
CA TYR A 49 -4.20 1.68 2.87
C TYR A 49 -3.45 2.40 1.76
N THR A 50 -2.12 2.46 1.85
CA THR A 50 -1.28 3.07 0.82
C THR A 50 -0.02 2.25 0.57
N GLY A 51 0.65 2.53 -0.56
CA GLY A 51 1.91 1.91 -0.96
C GLY A 51 1.73 0.75 -1.93
N GLN A 52 2.79 -0.04 -2.07
CA GLN A 52 2.98 -0.99 -3.17
C GLN A 52 1.95 -2.14 -3.27
N LEU A 53 1.29 -2.48 -2.16
CA LEU A 53 0.30 -3.57 -2.10
C LEU A 53 -1.13 -3.12 -2.44
N THR A 54 -1.34 -1.83 -2.68
CA THR A 54 -2.65 -1.24 -2.96
C THR A 54 -2.68 -0.59 -4.34
N VAL A 55 -3.87 -0.16 -4.79
CA VAL A 55 -3.99 0.65 -6.01
C VAL A 55 -3.14 1.93 -5.86
N PRO A 56 -2.28 2.29 -6.83
CA PRO A 56 -2.17 1.78 -8.20
C PRO A 56 -1.33 0.49 -8.34
N GLY A 57 -0.27 0.33 -7.55
CA GLY A 57 0.54 -0.88 -7.55
C GLY A 57 1.98 -0.67 -7.08
N PRO A 58 2.86 -1.64 -7.38
CA PRO A 58 4.24 -1.60 -6.94
C PRO A 58 5.11 -0.66 -7.76
N GLY A 59 6.29 -0.33 -7.23
CA GLY A 59 7.23 0.61 -7.81
C GLY A 59 7.18 2.00 -7.14
N VAL A 60 8.26 2.77 -7.32
CA VAL A 60 8.44 4.06 -6.63
C VAL A 60 7.34 5.06 -7.03
N PRO A 61 7.10 5.37 -8.32
CA PRO A 61 6.06 6.35 -8.67
C PRO A 61 4.64 5.93 -8.22
N PRO A 62 4.19 4.68 -8.47
CA PRO A 62 2.88 4.23 -8.01
C PRO A 62 2.69 4.26 -6.49
N SER A 63 3.73 3.91 -5.73
CA SER A 63 3.66 3.91 -4.25
C SER A 63 3.51 5.33 -3.70
N ILE A 64 4.24 6.30 -4.26
CA ILE A 64 4.13 7.71 -3.87
C ILE A 64 2.75 8.28 -4.23
N ILE A 65 2.29 8.01 -5.45
CA ILE A 65 0.96 8.47 -5.91
C ILE A 65 -0.16 7.85 -5.07
N SER A 66 -0.02 6.58 -4.67
CA SER A 66 -0.96 5.93 -3.74
C SER A 66 -1.13 6.72 -2.44
N GLY A 67 -0.04 7.29 -1.89
CA GLY A 67 -0.07 8.10 -0.68
C GLY A 67 -0.91 9.36 -0.85
N LYS A 68 -0.71 10.06 -1.97
CA LYS A 68 -1.49 11.25 -2.32
C LYS A 68 -2.98 10.92 -2.46
N ILE A 69 -3.32 9.86 -3.19
CA ILE A 69 -4.73 9.45 -3.38
C ILE A 69 -5.37 9.07 -2.05
N ALA A 70 -4.66 8.34 -1.18
CA ALA A 70 -5.16 7.96 0.14
C ALA A 70 -5.45 9.21 1.00
N ALA A 71 -4.53 10.17 1.02
CA ALA A 71 -4.70 11.43 1.75
C ALA A 71 -5.90 12.25 1.22
N GLU A 72 -6.10 12.31 -0.09
CA GLU A 72 -7.25 12.99 -0.69
C GLU A 72 -8.58 12.30 -0.34
N GLN A 73 -8.63 10.96 -0.37
CA GLN A 73 -9.81 10.18 0.02
C GLN A 73 -10.13 10.34 1.50
N LEU A 74 -9.09 10.34 2.34
CA LEU A 74 -9.17 10.58 3.76
C LEU A 74 -9.74 11.98 4.05
N ALA A 75 -9.18 13.04 3.46
CA ALA A 75 -9.64 14.41 3.65
C ALA A 75 -11.11 14.60 3.23
N ARG A 76 -11.55 13.94 2.14
CA ARG A 76 -12.96 13.94 1.72
C ARG A 76 -13.87 13.22 2.72
N THR A 77 -13.37 12.18 3.38
CA THR A 77 -14.12 11.42 4.38
C THR A 77 -14.26 12.19 5.68
N ILE A 78 -13.19 12.82 6.18
CA ILE A 78 -13.21 13.66 7.39
C ILE A 78 -14.19 14.83 7.24
N LYS A 79 -14.25 15.47 6.06
CA LYS A 79 -15.23 16.55 5.81
C LYS A 79 -16.69 16.09 5.94
N LYS A 80 -16.98 14.79 5.78
CA LYS A 80 -18.33 14.21 5.92
C LYS A 80 -18.63 13.75 7.35
N THR A 81 -17.63 13.34 8.11
CA THR A 81 -17.78 12.83 9.48
C THR A 81 -16.85 13.62 10.41
N LYS A 82 -17.36 14.72 10.99
CA LYS A 82 -16.59 15.65 11.84
C LYS A 82 -16.15 15.04 13.18
N ASP A 83 -16.78 13.97 13.62
CA ASP A 83 -16.60 13.42 14.97
C ASP A 83 -15.83 12.08 15.02
N GLU A 84 -15.37 11.56 13.87
CA GLU A 84 -14.63 10.28 13.81
C GLU A 84 -13.11 10.49 13.82
N THR A 85 -12.42 9.90 14.80
CA THR A 85 -10.95 9.80 14.79
C THR A 85 -10.53 8.83 13.69
N THR A 86 -9.66 9.25 12.79
CA THR A 86 -9.22 8.45 11.63
C THR A 86 -7.96 7.65 11.96
N VAL A 87 -7.83 6.44 11.42
CA VAL A 87 -6.73 5.50 11.72
C VAL A 87 -5.97 5.15 10.44
#